data_AF-G7VQ52-F1
#
_entry.id   AF-G7VQ52-F1
#
_cell.length_a   1.000
_cell.length_b   1.000
_cell.length_c   1.000
_cell.angle_alpha   90.00
_cell.angle_beta   90.00
_cell.angle_gamma   90.00
#
_symmetry.space_group_name_H-M   'P 1'
#
loop_
_entity.id
_entity.type
_entity.pdbx_description
1 polymer ?
#
loop_
_entity_poly.entity_id
_entity_poly.type
_entity_poly.pdbx_seq_one_letter_code
_entity_poly.pdbx_strand_id
1 'polypeptide(L)' 'MTRAKQMLNVKNNRVKEVAAGVGFRSEFYFSRMFQRMVGVSPVLYMKRNRLKVAGASRWDSTTI' A
#
# COMPACT_ATOMS: atom_id res chain seq x y z
N MET A 1 10.34 -6.56 -2.12
CA MET A 1 9.18 -5.67 -2.45
C MET A 1 8.69 -5.74 -3.89
N THR A 2 9.39 -6.41 -4.81
CA THR A 2 8.96 -6.55 -6.23
C THR A 2 7.61 -7.26 -6.37
N ARG A 3 7.42 -8.37 -5.65
CA ARG A 3 6.16 -9.14 -5.63
C ARG A 3 4.98 -8.33 -5.11
N ALA A 4 5.17 -7.55 -4.05
CA ALA A 4 4.15 -6.64 -3.52
C ALA A 4 3.70 -5.62 -4.57
N LYS A 5 4.65 -4.98 -5.27
CA LYS A 5 4.33 -4.03 -6.35
C LYS A 5 3.53 -4.66 -7.49
N GLN A 6 3.90 -5.88 -7.90
CA GLN A 6 3.16 -6.63 -8.93
C GLN A 6 1.74 -6.95 -8.47
N MET A 7 1.57 -7.43 -7.23
CA MET A 7 0.26 -7.75 -6.67
C MET A 7 -0.62 -6.51 -6.48
N LEU A 8 -0.04 -5.35 -6.16
CA LEU A 8 -0.78 -4.08 -6.08
C LEU A 8 -1.22 -3.55 -7.45
N ASN A 9 -0.58 -4.00 -8.54
CA ASN A 9 -0.92 -3.62 -9.92
C ASN A 9 -2.10 -4.43 -10.49
N VAL A 10 -2.44 -5.56 -9.87
CA VAL A 10 -3.59 -6.38 -10.25
C VAL A 10 -4.88 -5.64 -9.89
N LYS A 11 -5.74 -5.42 -10.89
CA LYS A 11 -7.08 -4.86 -10.67
C LYS A 11 -7.82 -5.74 -9.65
N ASN A 12 -8.29 -5.13 -8.57
CA ASN A 12 -9.15 -5.70 -7.53
C ASN A 12 -8.48 -6.38 -6.31
N ASN A 13 -7.15 -6.43 -6.22
CA ASN A 13 -6.53 -6.90 -4.98
C ASN A 13 -6.75 -5.89 -3.84
N ARG A 14 -6.89 -6.38 -2.59
CA ARG A 14 -6.90 -5.54 -1.39
C ARG A 14 -5.52 -5.49 -0.75
N VAL A 15 -5.18 -4.39 -0.07
CA VAL A 15 -3.89 -4.26 0.65
C VAL A 15 -3.68 -5.41 1.65
N LYS A 16 -4.74 -5.84 2.33
CA LYS A 16 -4.74 -7.01 3.22
C LYS A 16 -4.32 -8.32 2.52
N GLU A 17 -4.83 -8.56 1.31
CA GLU A 17 -4.51 -9.76 0.54
C GLU A 17 -3.07 -9.72 0.01
N VAL A 18 -2.63 -8.54 -0.44
CA VAL A 18 -1.22 -8.35 -0.83
C VAL A 18 -0.31 -8.58 0.37
N ALA A 19 -0.63 -7.99 1.52
CA ALA A 19 0.14 -8.16 2.75
C ALA A 19 0.24 -9.65 3.12
N ALA A 20 -0.88 -10.38 3.12
CA ALA A 20 -0.88 -11.81 3.38
C ALA A 20 -0.05 -12.60 2.35
N GLY A 21 -0.18 -12.28 1.05
CA GLY A 21 0.52 -12.95 -0.03
C GLY A 21 2.04 -12.68 -0.10
N VAL A 22 2.53 -11.59 0.51
CA VAL A 22 3.96 -11.34 0.70
C VAL A 22 4.49 -11.74 2.09
N GLY A 23 3.67 -12.40 2.91
CA GLY A 23 4.09 -12.96 4.20
C GLY A 23 3.95 -12.03 5.41
N PHE A 24 3.21 -10.92 5.27
CA PHE A 24 2.90 -10.04 6.39
C PHE A 24 1.59 -10.45 7.06
N ARG A 25 1.62 -10.61 8.40
CA ARG A 25 0.43 -10.90 9.20
C ARG A 25 -0.51 -9.70 9.37
N SER A 26 0.01 -8.48 9.25
CA SER A 26 -0.77 -7.25 9.47
C SER A 26 -0.60 -6.29 8.29
N GLU A 27 -1.72 -5.84 7.75
CA GLU A 27 -1.77 -4.85 6.66
C GLU A 27 -1.22 -3.49 7.11
N PHE A 28 -1.32 -3.16 8.40
CA PHE A 28 -0.76 -1.93 8.98
C PHE A 28 0.76 -1.97 9.03
N TYR A 29 1.33 -3.12 9.40
CA TYR A 29 2.78 -3.31 9.39
C TYR A 29 3.32 -3.31 7.96
N PHE A 30 2.62 -4.00 7.05
CA PHE A 30 2.92 -3.95 5.63
C PHE A 30 2.87 -2.52 5.09
N SER A 31 1.85 -1.73 5.43
CA SER A 31 1.70 -0.35 4.94
C SER A 31 2.86 0.55 5.36
N ARG A 32 3.28 0.47 6.64
CA ARG A 32 4.45 1.20 7.14
C ARG A 32 5.75 0.78 6.44
N MET A 33 5.96 -0.53 6.31
CA MET A 33 7.16 -1.09 5.70
C MET A 33 7.22 -0.80 4.19
N PHE A 34 6.10 -0.96 3.49
CA PHE A 34 5.96 -0.68 2.07
C PHE A 34 6.21 0.79 1.78
N GLN A 35 5.68 1.70 2.61
CA GLN A 35 5.95 3.11 2.47
C GLN A 35 7.40 3.46 2.74
N ARG A 36 8.04 2.90 3.77
CA ARG A 36 9.48 3.12 3.98
C ARG A 36 10.33 2.67 2.79
N MET A 37 9.96 1.56 2.15
CA MET A 37 10.70 1.04 1.00
C MET A 37 10.36 1.69 -0.34
N VAL A 38 9.10 2.11 -0.55
CA VAL A 38 8.59 2.60 -1.85
C VAL A 38 8.38 4.13 -1.84
N GLY A 39 8.37 4.75 -0.67
CA GLY A 39 8.13 6.19 -0.46
C GLY A 39 6.64 6.57 -0.44
N VAL A 40 5.74 5.66 -0.82
CA VAL A 40 4.29 5.89 -0.85
C VAL A 40 3.53 4.74 -0.20
N SER A 41 2.41 5.06 0.45
CA SER A 41 1.51 4.05 1.04
C SER A 41 0.98 3.08 -0.03
N PRO A 42 0.80 1.79 0.27
CA PRO A 42 0.25 0.81 -0.67
C PRO A 42 -1.18 1.17 -1.12
N VAL A 43 -1.99 1.78 -0.24
CA VAL A 43 -3.33 2.29 -0.59
C VAL A 43 -3.21 3.40 -1.62
N LEU A 44 -2.28 4.33 -1.43
CA LEU A 44 -1.99 5.42 -2.36
C LEU A 44 -1.45 4.88 -3.69
N TYR A 45 -0.61 3.86 -3.66
CA TYR A 45 -0.07 3.21 -4.85
C TYR A 45 -1.18 2.56 -5.68
N MET A 46 -2.09 1.80 -5.04
CA MET A 46 -3.28 1.23 -5.69
C MET A 46 -4.25 2.30 -6.19
N LYS A 47 -4.47 3.34 -5.37
CA LYS A 47 -5.33 4.47 -5.71
C LYS A 47 -4.78 5.23 -6.91
N ARG A 48 -3.47 5.50 -6.97
CA ARG A 48 -2.80 6.17 -8.11
C ARG A 48 -2.88 5.35 -9.40
N ASN A 49 -2.89 4.03 -9.28
CA ASN A 49 -3.09 3.14 -10.42
C ASN A 49 -4.56 3.08 -10.89
N ARG A 50 -5.53 3.29 -9.97
CA ARG A 50 -6.96 3.44 -10.29
C ARG A 50 -7.36 4.86 -10.69
N LEU A 51 -6.63 5.86 -10.23
CA LEU A 51 -6.94 7.28 -10.33
C LEU A 51 -5.73 8.02 -10.87
N LYS A 52 -5.77 8.33 -12.16
CA LYS A 52 -5.09 9.52 -12.69
C LYS A 52 -5.71 10.84 -12.17
N VAL A 53 -6.55 10.83 -11.12
CA VAL A 53 -7.32 11.99 -10.68
C VAL A 53 -7.49 12.03 -9.15
N ALA A 54 -6.99 13.11 -8.55
CA ALA A 54 -7.37 13.73 -7.28
C ALA A 54 -7.06 13.05 -5.92
N GLY A 55 -6.46 13.89 -5.06
CA GLY A 55 -6.78 13.94 -3.63
C GLY A 55 -5.88 13.10 -2.73
N ALA A 56 -4.69 13.64 -2.44
CA ALA A 56 -3.84 13.19 -1.33
C ALA A 56 -4.47 13.68 -0.01
N SER A 57 -5.22 12.80 0.65
CA SER A 57 -5.68 13.03 2.02
C SER A 57 -4.53 12.73 2.98
N ARG A 58 -4.18 13.74 3.77
CA ARG A 58 -3.35 13.69 4.97
C ARG A 58 -3.66 12.41 5.77
N TRP A 59 -2.64 11.64 6.10
CA TRP A 59 -2.76 10.55 7.07
C TRP A 59 -1.79 10.89 8.22
N ASP A 60 -2.37 11.19 9.36
CA ASP A 60 -1.69 11.60 10.57
C ASP A 60 -0.78 10.47 11.07
N SER A 61 0.52 10.74 11.12
CA SER A 61 1.47 9.97 11.92
C SER A 61 1.56 10.60 13.31
N THR A 62 0.49 10.55 14.10
CA THR A 62 0.59 10.80 15.53
C THR A 62 0.84 9.47 16.23
N THR A 63 2.12 9.18 16.44
CA THR A 63 2.59 8.24 17.47
C THR A 63 3.99 8.70 17.85
N ILE A 64 4.11 9.69 18.74
CA ILE A 64 4.39 9.54 20.18
C ILE A 64 3.81 10.76 20.88
#